data_AF-A0A369T6I3-F1
#
_entry.id   AF-A0A369T6I3-F1
#
_cell.length_a   1.000
_cell.length_b   1.000
_cell.length_c   1.000
_cell.angle_alpha   90.00
_cell.angle_beta   90.00
_cell.angle_gamma   90.00
#
_symmetry.space_group_name_H-M   'P 1'
#
loop_
_entity.id
_entity.type
_entity.pdbx_description
1 polymer ?
#
loop_
_entity_poly.entity_id
_entity_poly.type
_entity_poly.pdbx_seq_one_letter_code
_entity_poly.pdbx_strand_id
1 'polypeptide(L)'
;MVGFVEAFLKALDSYKKHPLESIVFSIAYFLLGIVMIIPLLGAVIGAYLIPRLLSWFYNKTIGNTNTDYKLSFRVWLFYLLVTNSMIFQLFLSFYLLLTSVSGIGSSMTVTTMGFDMSPYSLSVTESYGFAIGTIFFIITLFIIMFQSLILQIFLTYSLYSVVLGKLSEFKVDVGKSLRVFGYSFGWGIILGIISYALGIIPVYGYHISLLFSILFVIPIIQLVIANRVISI
;
A
#
# COMPACT_ATOMS: atom_id res chain seq x y z
N MET A 1 -12.42 -12.71 -21.17
CA MET A 1 -11.64 -12.56 -19.92
C MET A 1 -10.27 -12.07 -20.32
N VAL A 2 -9.86 -10.85 -19.95
CA VAL A 2 -8.55 -10.31 -20.38
C VAL A 2 -7.43 -11.10 -19.70
N GLY A 3 -6.52 -11.66 -20.50
CA GLY A 3 -5.39 -12.48 -20.02
C GLY A 3 -4.31 -11.68 -19.28
N PHE A 4 -3.36 -12.36 -18.64
CA PHE A 4 -2.24 -11.73 -17.90
C PHE A 4 -1.40 -10.77 -18.78
N VAL A 5 -1.07 -11.23 -19.99
CA VAL A 5 -0.29 -10.46 -20.98
C VAL A 5 -1.15 -9.38 -21.64
N GLU A 6 -2.42 -9.66 -21.89
CA GLU A 6 -3.31 -8.77 -22.64
C GLU A 6 -3.60 -7.47 -21.87
N ALA A 7 -3.82 -7.51 -20.55
CA ALA A 7 -4.05 -6.28 -19.79
C ALA A 7 -2.79 -5.41 -19.72
N PHE A 8 -1.61 -6.02 -19.71
CA PHE A 8 -0.34 -5.31 -19.78
C PHE A 8 -0.10 -4.66 -21.13
N LEU A 9 -0.39 -5.36 -22.23
CA LEU A 9 -0.31 -4.76 -23.56
C LEU A 9 -1.28 -3.59 -23.72
N LYS A 10 -2.51 -3.71 -23.21
CA LYS A 10 -3.49 -2.61 -23.16
C LYS A 10 -3.03 -1.45 -22.28
N ALA A 11 -2.42 -1.73 -21.13
CA ALA A 11 -1.87 -0.71 -20.26
C ALA A 11 -0.69 0.02 -20.92
N LEU A 12 0.20 -0.70 -21.59
CA LEU A 12 1.31 -0.10 -22.35
C LEU A 12 0.81 0.75 -23.51
N ASP A 13 -0.20 0.28 -24.25
CA ASP A 13 -0.80 1.07 -25.33
C ASP A 13 -1.45 2.36 -24.81
N SER A 14 -2.17 2.27 -23.69
CA SER A 14 -2.78 3.43 -23.02
C SER A 14 -1.72 4.42 -22.52
N TYR A 15 -0.65 3.92 -21.89
CA TYR A 15 0.48 4.74 -21.43
C TYR A 15 1.18 5.46 -22.60
N LYS A 16 1.41 4.76 -23.71
CA LYS A 16 2.04 5.34 -24.92
C LYS A 16 1.18 6.43 -25.56
N LYS A 17 -0.14 6.29 -25.51
CA LYS A 17 -1.09 7.27 -26.05
C LYS A 17 -1.25 8.49 -25.13
N HIS A 18 -1.08 8.30 -23.82
CA HIS A 18 -1.27 9.34 -22.79
C HIS A 18 -0.06 9.45 -21.84
N PRO A 19 1.14 9.75 -22.36
CA PRO A 19 2.36 9.74 -21.56
C PRO A 19 2.39 10.89 -20.55
N LEU A 20 1.89 12.07 -20.94
CA LEU A 20 1.89 13.25 -20.07
C LEU A 20 0.94 13.05 -18.88
N GLU A 21 -0.27 12.54 -19.14
CA GLU A 21 -1.23 12.23 -18.09
C GLU A 21 -0.70 11.17 -17.12
N SER A 22 0.02 10.17 -17.64
CA SER A 22 0.66 9.13 -16.83
C SER A 22 1.76 9.69 -15.94
N ILE A 23 2.62 10.57 -16.47
CA ILE A 23 3.68 11.23 -15.69
C ILE A 23 3.08 12.13 -14.60
N VAL A 24 2.08 12.96 -14.96
CA VAL A 24 1.40 13.86 -14.01
C VAL A 24 0.72 13.04 -12.90
N PHE A 25 0.03 11.96 -13.27
CA PHE A 25 -0.56 11.03 -12.32
C PHE A 25 0.49 10.48 -11.36
N SER A 26 1.60 9.97 -11.87
CA SER A 26 2.67 9.40 -11.05
C SER A 26 3.28 10.37 -10.06
N ILE A 27 3.57 11.60 -10.51
CA ILE A 27 4.14 12.64 -9.66
C ILE A 27 3.14 13.00 -8.56
N ALA A 28 1.87 13.21 -8.91
CA ALA A 28 0.82 13.50 -7.94
C ALA A 28 0.63 12.35 -6.94
N TYR A 29 0.65 11.10 -7.41
CA TYR A 29 0.53 9.91 -6.56
C TYR A 29 1.73 9.76 -5.61
N PHE A 30 2.95 10.05 -6.09
CA PHE A 30 4.16 10.07 -5.28
C PHE A 30 4.11 11.15 -4.20
N LEU A 31 3.74 12.39 -4.56
CA LEU A 31 3.59 13.49 -3.61
C LEU A 31 2.52 13.18 -2.56
N LEU A 32 1.41 12.55 -2.96
CA LEU A 32 0.40 12.06 -2.02
C LEU A 32 0.99 11.04 -1.03
N GLY A 33 1.85 10.15 -1.50
CA GLY A 33 2.56 9.19 -0.64
C GLY A 33 3.38 9.89 0.45
N ILE A 34 4.03 11.01 0.14
CA ILE A 34 4.78 11.81 1.11
C ILE A 34 3.82 12.40 2.16
N VAL A 35 2.67 12.92 1.74
CA VAL A 35 1.66 13.47 2.67
C VAL A 35 1.08 12.39 3.59
N MET A 36 0.99 11.16 3.10
CA MET A 36 0.48 10.00 3.86
C MET A 36 1.39 9.54 4.99
N ILE A 37 2.64 10.03 5.07
CA ILE A 37 3.55 9.73 6.19
C ILE A 37 2.95 10.18 7.53
N ILE A 38 2.12 11.23 7.53
CA ILE A 38 1.39 11.67 8.73
C ILE A 38 0.21 10.71 8.96
N PRO A 39 0.17 9.85 9.99
CA PRO A 39 -0.71 8.69 10.00
C PRO A 39 -2.20 9.00 9.88
N LEU A 40 -2.76 9.81 10.79
CA LEU A 40 -4.19 10.13 10.80
C LEU A 40 -4.55 11.15 9.72
N LEU A 41 -3.82 12.27 9.68
CA LEU A 41 -4.10 13.34 8.74
C LEU A 41 -3.88 12.90 7.29
N GLY A 42 -2.78 12.19 7.05
CA GLY A 42 -2.43 11.62 5.76
C GLY A 42 -3.42 10.55 5.30
N ALA A 43 -3.97 9.72 6.20
CA ALA A 43 -5.04 8.79 5.84
C ALA A 43 -6.31 9.50 5.37
N VAL A 44 -6.72 10.58 6.05
CA VAL A 44 -7.90 11.38 5.65
C VAL A 44 -7.67 12.08 4.31
N ILE A 45 -6.52 12.73 4.15
CA ILE A 45 -6.14 13.43 2.91
C ILE A 45 -6.04 12.43 1.75
N GLY A 46 -5.37 11.29 1.96
CA GLY A 46 -5.23 10.23 0.97
C GLY A 46 -6.58 9.64 0.58
N ALA A 47 -7.45 9.35 1.54
CA ALA A 47 -8.78 8.83 1.26
C ALA A 47 -9.64 9.78 0.43
N TYR A 48 -9.41 11.08 0.57
CA TYR A 48 -10.06 12.10 -0.23
C TYR A 48 -9.43 12.25 -1.63
N LEU A 49 -8.10 12.30 -1.74
CA LEU A 49 -7.42 12.65 -2.98
C LEU A 49 -7.17 11.45 -3.90
N ILE A 50 -6.87 10.25 -3.37
CA ILE A 50 -6.57 9.06 -4.19
C ILE A 50 -7.73 8.70 -5.13
N PRO A 51 -9.00 8.60 -4.68
CA PRO A 51 -10.11 8.27 -5.58
C PRO A 51 -10.27 9.27 -6.72
N ARG A 52 -10.07 10.56 -6.42
CA ARG A 52 -10.18 11.65 -7.40
C ARG A 52 -9.04 11.59 -8.41
N LEU A 53 -7.83 11.36 -7.94
CA LEU A 53 -6.66 11.24 -8.79
C LEU A 53 -6.77 10.03 -9.72
N LEU A 54 -7.18 8.87 -9.19
CA LEU A 54 -7.41 7.66 -9.98
C LEU A 54 -8.56 7.84 -10.98
N SER A 55 -9.68 8.42 -10.57
CA SER A 55 -10.82 8.71 -11.46
C SER A 55 -10.41 9.64 -12.61
N TRP A 56 -9.69 10.71 -12.31
CA TRP A 56 -9.16 11.62 -13.32
C TRP A 56 -8.24 10.90 -14.30
N PHE A 57 -7.28 10.12 -13.79
CA PHE A 57 -6.32 9.39 -14.60
C PHE A 57 -7.00 8.37 -15.50
N TYR A 58 -7.90 7.56 -14.96
CA TYR A 58 -8.63 6.55 -15.73
C TYR A 58 -9.55 7.16 -16.78
N ASN A 59 -10.28 8.23 -16.45
CA ASN A 59 -11.11 8.92 -17.44
C ASN A 59 -10.29 9.51 -18.60
N LYS A 60 -9.03 9.90 -18.36
CA LYS A 60 -8.13 10.41 -19.39
C LYS A 60 -7.47 9.33 -20.24
N THR A 61 -7.22 8.14 -19.67
CA THR A 61 -6.39 7.11 -20.31
C THR A 61 -7.16 5.94 -20.90
N ILE A 62 -8.25 5.52 -20.25
CA ILE A 62 -9.07 4.37 -20.67
C ILE A 62 -10.54 4.75 -20.91
N GLY A 63 -11.01 5.87 -20.34
CA GLY A 63 -12.36 6.39 -20.49
C GLY A 63 -13.42 5.63 -19.67
N ASN A 64 -14.62 6.23 -19.53
CA ASN A 64 -15.81 5.61 -18.95
C ASN A 64 -15.69 5.09 -17.50
N THR A 65 -14.96 5.78 -16.61
CA THR A 65 -15.11 5.49 -15.18
C THR A 65 -16.30 6.23 -14.60
N ASN A 66 -17.11 5.53 -13.81
CA ASN A 66 -18.16 6.14 -13.02
C ASN A 66 -17.73 5.99 -11.57
N THR A 67 -17.28 7.05 -10.91
CA THR A 67 -16.69 6.94 -9.56
C THR A 67 -17.73 7.26 -8.49
N ASP A 68 -17.97 6.33 -7.55
CA ASP A 68 -18.71 6.64 -6.33
C ASP A 68 -17.73 7.21 -5.30
N TYR A 69 -17.62 8.54 -5.24
CA TYR A 69 -16.70 9.23 -4.33
C TYR A 69 -17.00 9.00 -2.85
N LYS A 70 -18.27 8.80 -2.48
CA LYS A 70 -18.66 8.63 -1.08
C LYS A 70 -18.26 7.25 -0.58
N LEU A 71 -18.54 6.22 -1.38
CA LEU A 71 -18.11 4.86 -1.08
C LEU A 71 -16.57 4.76 -1.14
N SER A 72 -15.96 5.29 -2.21
CA SER A 72 -14.51 5.28 -2.37
C SER A 72 -13.79 5.92 -1.19
N PHE A 73 -14.27 7.08 -0.71
CA PHE A 73 -13.70 7.75 0.47
C PHE A 73 -13.71 6.84 1.69
N ARG A 74 -14.85 6.19 2.01
CA ARG A 74 -14.97 5.32 3.18
C ARG A 74 -14.04 4.11 3.10
N VAL A 75 -13.97 3.48 1.93
CA VAL A 75 -13.13 2.29 1.70
C VAL A 75 -11.66 2.67 1.80
N TRP A 76 -11.24 3.75 1.12
CA TRP A 76 -9.86 4.21 1.18
C TRP A 76 -9.48 4.70 2.57
N LEU A 77 -10.39 5.35 3.30
CA LEU A 77 -10.13 5.77 4.68
C LEU A 77 -9.88 4.56 5.57
N PHE A 78 -10.73 3.54 5.50
CA PHE A 78 -10.54 2.31 6.26
C PHE A 78 -9.23 1.62 5.88
N TYR A 79 -8.97 1.48 4.57
CA TYR A 79 -7.73 0.90 4.05
C TYR A 79 -6.48 1.63 4.57
N LEU A 80 -6.45 2.96 4.48
CA LEU A 80 -5.30 3.77 4.89
C LEU A 80 -5.11 3.79 6.41
N LEU A 81 -6.20 3.85 7.19
CA LEU A 81 -6.11 3.78 8.65
C LEU A 81 -5.53 2.44 9.12
N VAL A 82 -6.01 1.32 8.55
CA VAL A 82 -5.49 0.00 8.87
C VAL A 82 -4.03 -0.12 8.42
N THR A 83 -3.69 0.34 7.22
CA THR A 83 -2.30 0.33 6.71
C THR A 83 -1.36 1.13 7.62
N ASN A 84 -1.75 2.33 8.04
CA ASN A 84 -0.93 3.15 8.95
C ASN A 84 -0.78 2.52 10.33
N SER A 85 -1.83 1.86 10.84
CA SER A 85 -1.76 1.11 12.09
C SER A 85 -0.80 -0.08 12.00
N MET A 86 -0.75 -0.76 10.86
CA MET A 86 0.17 -1.88 10.62
C MET A 86 1.63 -1.43 10.57
N ILE A 87 1.91 -0.33 9.88
CA ILE A 87 3.26 0.23 9.80
C ILE A 87 3.75 0.61 11.20
N PHE A 88 2.88 1.22 12.01
CA PHE A 88 3.19 1.55 13.40
C PHE A 88 3.45 0.30 14.26
N GLN A 89 2.60 -0.74 14.13
CA GLN A 89 2.78 -2.00 14.85
C GLN A 89 4.08 -2.71 14.46
N LEU A 90 4.43 -2.73 13.16
CA LEU A 90 5.68 -3.29 12.68
C LEU A 90 6.89 -2.57 13.29
N PHE A 91 6.86 -1.23 13.28
CA PHE A 91 7.92 -0.42 13.87
C PHE A 91 8.06 -0.66 15.37
N LEU A 92 6.95 -0.70 16.09
CA LEU A 92 6.92 -0.97 17.53
C LEU A 92 7.48 -2.36 17.86
N SER A 93 7.06 -3.40 17.13
CA SER A 93 7.53 -4.77 17.39
C SER A 93 8.99 -4.96 17.00
N PHE A 94 9.48 -4.28 15.97
CA PHE A 94 10.90 -4.26 15.64
C PHE A 94 11.73 -3.53 16.71
N TYR A 95 11.22 -2.40 17.23
CA TYR A 95 11.84 -1.69 18.34
C TYR A 95 11.92 -2.57 19.60
N LEU A 96 10.82 -3.21 19.99
CA LEU A 96 10.78 -4.11 21.15
C LEU A 96 11.77 -5.27 21.01
N LEU A 97 11.90 -5.85 19.81
CA LEU A 97 12.88 -6.88 19.50
C LEU A 97 14.33 -6.36 19.63
N LEU A 98 14.63 -5.15 19.13
CA LEU A 98 15.96 -4.56 19.28
C LEU A 98 16.32 -4.29 20.75
N THR A 99 15.37 -3.78 21.53
CA THR A 99 15.57 -3.51 22.96
C THR A 99 15.73 -4.79 23.78
N SER A 100 15.10 -5.90 23.37
CA SER A 100 15.24 -7.20 24.05
C SER A 100 16.54 -7.94 23.71
N VAL A 101 17.10 -7.72 22.52
CA VAL A 101 18.38 -8.33 22.08
C VAL A 101 19.60 -7.58 22.64
N SER A 102 19.50 -6.26 22.79
CA SER A 102 20.66 -5.43 23.12
C SER A 102 20.93 -5.28 24.63
N GLY A 103 20.03 -5.75 25.51
CA GLY A 103 20.13 -5.47 26.95
C GLY A 103 20.11 -3.97 27.29
N ILE A 104 19.80 -3.12 26.30
CA ILE A 104 19.68 -1.68 26.45
C ILE A 104 18.31 -1.41 27.08
N GLY A 105 18.21 -1.74 28.37
CA GLY A 105 17.26 -1.14 29.28
C GLY A 105 17.68 0.30 29.61
N SER A 106 17.96 1.13 28.62
CA SER A 106 18.16 2.56 28.87
C SER A 106 16.80 3.24 28.83
N SER A 107 16.22 3.36 30.03
CA SER A 107 15.25 4.37 30.45
C SER A 107 14.94 5.48 29.42
N MET A 108 14.02 5.21 28.50
CA MET A 108 13.29 6.27 27.83
C MET A 108 11.80 5.93 27.92
N THR A 109 11.09 6.74 28.70
CA THR A 109 9.64 6.83 28.72
C THR A 109 9.17 7.16 27.31
N VAL A 110 8.64 6.16 26.59
CA VAL A 110 7.92 6.40 25.35
C VAL A 110 6.55 6.94 25.74
N THR A 111 6.44 8.26 25.85
CA THR A 111 5.16 8.94 26.04
C THR A 111 4.38 8.92 24.73
N THR A 112 3.61 7.86 24.49
CA THR A 112 2.52 7.89 23.52
C THR A 112 1.29 8.53 24.15
N MET A 113 0.87 9.68 23.61
CA MET A 113 -0.44 10.30 23.89
C MET A 113 -0.77 10.51 25.38
N GLY A 114 0.19 10.98 26.18
CA GLY A 114 -0.05 11.35 27.58
C GLY A 114 -0.32 10.20 28.54
N PHE A 115 -0.18 8.94 28.11
CA PHE A 115 -0.11 7.80 29.00
C PHE A 115 1.35 7.52 29.33
N ASP A 116 1.71 7.80 30.57
CA ASP A 116 3.03 7.53 31.12
C ASP A 116 3.18 6.01 31.28
N MET A 117 3.75 5.35 30.27
CA MET A 117 4.21 3.98 30.44
C MET A 117 5.56 4.06 31.13
N SER A 118 5.54 4.13 32.47
CA SER A 118 6.73 3.89 33.28
C SER A 118 7.39 2.61 32.75
N PRO A 119 8.72 2.57 32.53
CA PRO A 119 9.38 1.35 32.10
C PRO A 119 9.12 0.31 33.17
N TYR A 120 8.25 -0.65 32.86
CA TYR A 120 8.03 -1.80 33.73
C TYR A 120 9.36 -2.52 33.75
N SER A 121 10.13 -2.31 34.82
CA SER A 121 11.42 -2.94 35.04
C SER A 121 11.17 -4.42 35.32
N LEU A 122 10.87 -5.18 34.27
CA LEU A 122 11.02 -6.62 34.27
C LEU A 122 12.52 -6.87 34.24
N SER A 123 13.11 -6.93 35.43
CA SER A 123 14.42 -7.54 35.72
C SER A 123 14.34 -9.05 35.47
N VAL A 124 13.94 -9.40 34.26
CA VAL A 124 13.79 -10.74 33.77
C VAL A 124 15.07 -11.01 33.01
N THR A 125 15.86 -11.92 33.55
CA THR A 125 17.14 -12.40 33.00
C THR A 125 17.08 -12.42 31.47
N GLU A 126 18.12 -11.89 30.82
CA GLU A 126 18.21 -11.60 29.38
C GLU A 126 17.60 -12.68 28.46
N SER A 127 17.63 -13.95 28.90
CA SER A 127 17.02 -15.12 28.28
C SER A 127 15.49 -15.08 28.14
N TYR A 128 14.77 -14.64 29.17
CA TYR A 128 13.29 -14.60 29.18
C TYR A 128 12.75 -13.33 28.49
N GLY A 129 13.46 -12.20 28.58
CA GLY A 129 13.13 -10.99 27.82
C GLY A 129 13.23 -11.20 26.32
N PHE A 130 14.27 -11.91 25.87
CA PHE A 130 14.41 -12.35 24.48
C PHE A 130 13.29 -13.31 24.04
N ALA A 131 12.94 -14.29 24.87
CA ALA A 131 11.85 -15.22 24.58
C ALA A 131 10.48 -14.50 24.45
N ILE A 132 10.16 -13.60 25.38
CA ILE A 132 8.92 -12.80 25.33
C ILE A 132 8.91 -11.86 24.13
N GLY A 133 10.02 -11.16 23.85
CA GLY A 133 10.14 -10.29 22.68
C GLY A 133 10.00 -11.06 21.36
N THR A 134 10.55 -12.26 21.28
CA THR A 134 10.40 -13.15 20.11
C THR A 134 8.96 -13.62 19.93
N ILE A 135 8.27 -14.02 21.02
CA ILE A 135 6.86 -14.40 20.97
C ILE A 135 5.99 -13.22 20.51
N PHE A 136 6.20 -12.02 21.06
CA PHE A 136 5.49 -10.80 20.64
C PHE A 136 5.74 -10.46 19.17
N PHE A 137 6.98 -10.59 18.70
CA PHE A 137 7.32 -10.37 17.31
C PHE A 137 6.61 -11.36 16.37
N ILE A 138 6.61 -12.66 16.72
CA ILE A 138 5.91 -13.70 15.96
C ILE A 138 4.40 -13.44 15.93
N ILE A 139 3.78 -13.13 17.06
CA ILE A 139 2.34 -12.81 17.13
C ILE A 139 2.04 -11.57 16.28
N THR A 140 2.87 -10.53 16.35
CA THR A 140 2.70 -9.33 15.52
C THR A 140 2.80 -9.66 14.04
N LEU A 141 3.76 -10.48 13.62
CA LEU A 141 3.89 -10.91 12.23
C LEU A 141 2.63 -11.64 11.75
N PHE A 142 2.08 -12.55 12.57
CA PHE A 142 0.83 -13.24 12.24
C PHE A 142 -0.36 -12.26 12.11
N ILE A 143 -0.47 -11.28 13.00
CA ILE A 143 -1.51 -10.23 12.93
C ILE A 143 -1.35 -9.40 11.64
N ILE A 144 -0.11 -9.00 11.32
CA ILE A 144 0.21 -8.24 10.10
C ILE A 144 -0.13 -9.07 8.85
N MET A 145 0.16 -10.36 8.84
CA MET A 145 -0.20 -11.24 7.72
C MET A 145 -1.72 -11.28 7.51
N PHE A 146 -2.51 -11.48 8.57
CA PHE A 146 -3.97 -11.48 8.48
C PHE A 146 -4.54 -10.12 8.04
N GLN A 147 -4.07 -9.04 8.63
CA GLN A 147 -4.49 -7.68 8.26
C GLN A 147 -4.10 -7.35 6.82
N SER A 148 -2.94 -7.81 6.35
CA SER A 148 -2.52 -7.62 4.96
C SER A 148 -3.52 -8.26 4.00
N LEU A 149 -3.99 -9.48 4.26
CA LEU A 149 -4.97 -10.16 3.40
C LEU A 149 -6.32 -9.41 3.36
N ILE A 150 -6.75 -8.86 4.49
CA ILE A 150 -7.95 -8.02 4.59
C ILE A 150 -7.78 -6.71 3.81
N LEU A 151 -6.61 -6.06 3.91
CA LEU A 151 -6.29 -4.85 3.17
C LEU A 151 -6.29 -5.05 1.65
N GLN A 152 -5.79 -6.19 1.16
CA GLN A 152 -5.79 -6.53 -0.27
C GLN A 152 -7.21 -6.56 -0.84
N ILE A 153 -8.15 -7.08 -0.05
CA ILE A 153 -9.55 -7.13 -0.39
C ILE A 153 -10.15 -5.72 -0.44
N PHE A 154 -9.83 -4.87 0.54
CA PHE A 154 -10.29 -3.46 0.56
C PHE A 154 -9.68 -2.60 -0.54
N LEU A 155 -8.39 -2.78 -0.86
CA LEU A 155 -7.73 -2.12 -1.98
C LEU A 155 -8.43 -2.44 -3.29
N THR A 156 -8.77 -3.71 -3.49
CA THR A 156 -9.49 -4.11 -4.70
C THR A 156 -10.89 -3.50 -4.75
N TYR A 157 -11.60 -3.51 -3.62
CA TYR A 157 -12.94 -2.92 -3.54
C TYR A 157 -12.92 -1.40 -3.77
N SER A 158 -11.86 -0.71 -3.30
CA SER A 158 -11.66 0.71 -3.53
C SER A 158 -11.47 1.01 -5.03
N LEU A 159 -10.74 0.15 -5.74
CA LEU A 159 -10.56 0.24 -7.19
C LEU A 159 -11.86 -0.02 -7.96
N TYR A 160 -12.68 -0.99 -7.53
CA TYR A 160 -14.02 -1.19 -8.09
C TYR A 160 -14.93 0.03 -7.90
N SER A 161 -14.91 0.66 -6.72
CA SER A 161 -15.70 1.87 -6.46
C SER A 161 -15.27 3.08 -7.29
N VAL A 162 -13.98 3.14 -7.65
CA VAL A 162 -13.42 4.19 -8.52
C VAL A 162 -13.74 3.93 -10.00
N VAL A 163 -13.60 2.70 -10.47
CA VAL A 163 -13.73 2.35 -11.89
C VAL A 163 -15.19 2.18 -12.32
N LEU A 164 -16.01 1.46 -11.53
CA LEU A 164 -17.36 1.07 -11.93
C LEU A 164 -18.49 1.86 -11.27
N GLY A 165 -18.29 2.40 -10.05
CA GLY A 165 -19.26 3.26 -9.34
C GLY A 165 -20.60 2.62 -9.02
N LYS A 166 -20.74 1.33 -9.29
CA LYS A 166 -21.95 0.53 -9.08
C LYS A 166 -21.65 -0.53 -8.04
N LEU A 167 -21.50 -0.09 -6.80
CA LEU A 167 -21.51 -0.96 -5.65
C LEU A 167 -22.60 -0.42 -4.72
N SER A 168 -23.83 -0.92 -4.91
CA SER A 168 -25.00 -0.47 -4.14
C SER A 168 -24.89 -0.82 -2.64
N GLU A 169 -23.97 -1.72 -2.28
CA GLU A 169 -23.72 -2.15 -0.91
C GLU A 169 -22.23 -2.45 -0.71
N PHE A 170 -21.75 -2.33 0.54
CA PHE A 170 -20.43 -2.81 1.02
C PHE A 170 -20.37 -4.34 1.06
N LYS A 171 -20.82 -5.01 0.00
CA LYS A 171 -20.68 -6.45 -0.18
C LYS A 171 -19.41 -6.72 -0.96
N VAL A 172 -18.42 -7.19 -0.21
CA VAL A 172 -17.14 -7.59 -0.74
C VAL A 172 -17.28 -8.95 -1.42
N ASP A 173 -17.15 -8.99 -2.76
CA ASP A 173 -16.96 -10.24 -3.49
C ASP A 173 -15.50 -10.68 -3.32
N VAL A 174 -15.28 -11.57 -2.35
CA VAL A 174 -13.94 -12.08 -2.00
C VAL A 174 -13.28 -12.77 -3.20
N GLY A 175 -14.05 -13.49 -4.03
CA GLY A 175 -13.53 -14.25 -5.17
C GLY A 175 -13.07 -13.35 -6.33
N LYS A 176 -13.78 -12.25 -6.60
CA LYS A 176 -13.30 -11.22 -7.53
C LYS A 176 -12.11 -10.46 -6.94
N SER A 177 -12.16 -10.16 -5.64
CA SER A 177 -11.13 -9.40 -4.94
C SER A 177 -9.78 -10.12 -4.96
N LEU A 178 -9.77 -11.42 -4.62
CA LEU A 178 -8.56 -12.26 -4.66
C LEU A 178 -7.99 -12.40 -6.07
N ARG A 179 -8.82 -12.40 -7.12
CA ARG A 179 -8.35 -12.47 -8.51
C ARG A 179 -7.66 -11.20 -8.96
N VAL A 180 -8.20 -10.02 -8.66
CA VAL A 180 -7.53 -8.74 -8.97
C VAL A 180 -6.28 -8.58 -8.11
N PHE A 181 -6.32 -9.00 -6.84
CA PHE A 181 -5.15 -9.03 -5.98
C PHE A 181 -4.03 -9.90 -6.57
N GLY A 182 -4.27 -11.18 -6.83
CA GLY A 182 -3.24 -12.08 -7.36
C GLY A 182 -2.64 -11.57 -8.68
N TYR A 183 -3.46 -10.89 -9.49
CA TYR A 183 -3.03 -10.25 -10.72
C TYR A 183 -2.13 -9.03 -10.47
N SER A 184 -2.52 -8.15 -9.54
CA SER A 184 -1.75 -6.96 -9.13
C SER A 184 -0.43 -7.36 -8.47
N PHE A 185 -0.47 -8.39 -7.64
CA PHE A 185 0.69 -8.96 -6.95
C PHE A 185 1.71 -9.53 -7.93
N GLY A 186 1.26 -10.32 -8.91
CA GLY A 186 2.12 -10.86 -9.96
C GLY A 186 2.86 -9.78 -10.75
N TRP A 187 2.15 -8.73 -11.19
CA TRP A 187 2.77 -7.60 -11.89
C TRP A 187 3.67 -6.76 -10.99
N GLY A 188 3.31 -6.58 -9.72
CA GLY A 188 4.13 -5.92 -8.71
C GLY A 188 5.48 -6.59 -8.52
N ILE A 189 5.52 -7.94 -8.45
CA ILE A 189 6.77 -8.70 -8.37
C ILE A 189 7.65 -8.46 -9.60
N ILE A 190 7.09 -8.61 -10.81
CA ILE A 190 7.85 -8.48 -12.06
C ILE A 190 8.49 -7.09 -12.15
N LEU A 191 7.70 -6.04 -11.93
CA LEU A 191 8.18 -4.66 -12.01
C LEU A 191 9.12 -4.31 -10.84
N GLY A 192 8.93 -4.92 -9.68
CA GLY A 192 9.85 -4.83 -8.54
C GLY A 192 11.22 -5.43 -8.84
N ILE A 193 11.28 -6.60 -9.48
CA ILE A 193 12.54 -7.24 -9.90
C ILE A 193 13.30 -6.36 -10.89
N ILE A 194 12.60 -5.79 -11.88
CA ILE A 194 13.21 -4.85 -12.84
C ILE A 194 13.77 -3.63 -12.11
N SER A 195 12.98 -3.05 -11.20
CA SER A 195 13.40 -1.88 -10.41
C SER A 195 14.61 -2.20 -9.53
N TYR A 196 14.65 -3.39 -8.92
CA TYR A 196 15.77 -3.85 -8.12
C TYR A 196 17.03 -4.04 -8.96
N ALA A 197 16.92 -4.65 -10.14
CA ALA A 197 18.05 -4.83 -11.06
C ALA A 197 18.67 -3.48 -11.48
N LEU A 198 17.83 -2.47 -11.75
CA LEU A 198 18.30 -1.10 -12.01
C LEU A 198 18.97 -0.47 -10.77
N GLY A 199 18.51 -0.83 -9.57
CA GLY A 199 19.04 -0.39 -8.29
C GLY A 199 20.48 -0.82 -8.00
N ILE A 200 20.92 -1.95 -8.57
CA ILE A 200 22.25 -2.54 -8.36
C ILE A 200 23.36 -1.75 -9.09
N ILE A 201 23.00 -0.89 -10.05
CA ILE A 201 23.96 -0.10 -10.82
C ILE A 201 24.73 0.85 -9.89
N PRO A 202 26.08 0.81 -9.87
CA PRO A 202 26.89 1.66 -9.00
C PRO A 202 26.60 3.16 -9.23
N VAL A 203 26.72 3.94 -8.14
CA VAL A 203 26.61 5.42 -8.11
C VAL A 203 25.19 5.96 -8.32
N TYR A 204 24.46 5.51 -9.35
CA TYR A 204 23.16 6.09 -9.73
C TYR A 204 21.98 5.12 -9.69
N GLY A 205 22.20 3.82 -9.44
CA GLY A 205 21.16 2.79 -9.54
C GLY A 205 19.92 3.08 -8.71
N TYR A 206 20.08 3.55 -7.48
CA TYR A 206 18.96 3.92 -6.61
C TYR A 206 18.09 5.04 -7.21
N HIS A 207 18.70 6.09 -7.75
CA HIS A 207 17.97 7.21 -8.38
C HIS A 207 17.29 6.78 -9.67
N ILE A 208 17.95 5.95 -10.49
CA ILE A 208 17.38 5.39 -11.72
C ILE A 208 16.19 4.48 -11.39
N SER A 209 16.32 3.63 -10.38
CA SER A 209 15.25 2.76 -9.90
C SER A 209 14.04 3.54 -9.39
N LEU A 210 14.28 4.62 -8.64
CA LEU A 210 13.22 5.51 -8.15
C LEU A 210 12.50 6.24 -9.30
N LEU A 211 13.25 6.80 -10.25
CA LEU A 211 12.68 7.44 -11.44
C LEU A 211 11.90 6.44 -12.29
N PHE A 212 12.43 5.23 -12.49
CA PHE A 212 11.73 4.16 -13.21
C PHE A 212 10.42 3.79 -12.51
N SER A 213 10.45 3.68 -11.19
CA SER A 213 9.28 3.35 -10.37
C SER A 213 8.18 4.40 -10.50
N ILE A 214 8.55 5.68 -10.39
CA ILE A 214 7.62 6.79 -10.51
C ILE A 214 7.07 6.86 -11.93
N LEU A 215 7.93 6.90 -12.94
CA LEU A 215 7.50 7.19 -14.31
C LEU A 215 6.81 6.02 -15.00
N PHE A 216 7.17 4.77 -14.68
CA PHE A 216 6.69 3.61 -15.43
C PHE A 216 5.94 2.60 -14.56
N VAL A 217 6.47 2.22 -13.40
CA VAL A 217 5.87 1.15 -12.59
C VAL A 217 4.50 1.55 -12.04
N ILE A 218 4.43 2.70 -11.36
CA ILE A 218 3.19 3.20 -10.75
C ILE A 218 2.03 3.31 -11.78
N PRO A 219 2.18 4.03 -12.91
CA PRO A 219 1.06 4.25 -13.83
C PRO A 219 0.69 2.96 -14.58
N ILE A 220 1.68 2.13 -14.96
CA ILE A 220 1.41 0.86 -15.63
C ILE A 220 0.63 -0.09 -14.71
N ILE A 221 1.02 -0.21 -13.43
CA ILE A 221 0.27 -1.05 -12.48
C ILE A 221 -1.18 -0.58 -12.37
N GLN A 222 -1.41 0.73 -12.24
CA GLN A 222 -2.78 1.25 -12.11
C GLN A 222 -3.61 1.01 -13.37
N LEU A 223 -3.04 1.17 -14.56
CA LEU A 223 -3.71 0.87 -15.83
C LEU A 223 -4.00 -0.63 -15.99
N VAL A 224 -3.06 -1.49 -15.60
CA VAL A 224 -3.24 -2.95 -15.61
C VAL A 224 -4.42 -3.35 -14.71
N ILE A 225 -4.45 -2.79 -13.50
CA ILE A 225 -5.51 -3.02 -12.52
C ILE A 225 -6.86 -2.55 -13.08
N ALA A 226 -6.93 -1.33 -13.61
CA ALA A 226 -8.17 -0.78 -14.14
C ALA A 226 -8.71 -1.61 -15.32
N ASN A 227 -7.85 -1.99 -16.26
CA ASN A 227 -8.21 -2.88 -17.37
C ASN A 227 -8.74 -4.23 -16.88
N ARG A 228 -8.16 -4.75 -15.79
CA ARG A 228 -8.64 -6.00 -15.19
C ARG A 228 -10.01 -5.81 -14.54
N VAL A 229 -10.21 -4.75 -13.77
CA VAL A 229 -11.48 -4.43 -13.12
C VAL A 229 -12.62 -4.28 -14.13
N ILE A 230 -12.38 -3.61 -15.26
CA ILE A 230 -13.37 -3.45 -16.35
C ILE A 230 -13.71 -4.78 -17.03
N SER A 231 -12.76 -5.72 -17.08
CA SER A 231 -12.92 -6.99 -17.79
C SER A 231 -13.65 -8.11 -17.02
N ILE A 232 -13.99 -7.87 -15.75
CA ILE A 232 -14.63 -8.83 -14.84
C ILE A 232 -16.12 -8.54 -14.73
#